data_AF-A0A4R5DDM3-F1
#
_entry.id   AF-A0A4R5DDM3-F1
#
_cell.length_a   1.000
_cell.length_b   1.000
_cell.length_c   1.000
_cell.angle_alpha   90.00
_cell.angle_beta   90.00
_cell.angle_gamma   90.00
#
_symmetry.space_group_name_H-M   'P 1'
#
loop_
_entity.id
_entity.type
_entity.pdbx_description
1 polymer ?
#
loop_
_entity_poly.entity_id
_entity_poly.type
_entity_poly.pdbx_seq_one_letter_code
_entity_poly.pdbx_strand_id
1 'polypeptide(L)'
;MKLLEDVPSAVAHSEPQRRTALTLAVTAAFLLVAALLGVYLVATSDGGSDGSASDGLPPPEGTLADWATGVTDACTTVAAEHPVMAENPQVRVDAANLGAASDGTHALVTGVRQVPLPSDDAEQERAAAAVAAGEQAAEAWGALAESPEAPAAEQLTEASALTTAFVAGVTELGATCAPIG
;
A
#
# COMPACT_ATOMS: atom_id res chain seq x y z
N MET A 1 6.12 -72.02 -4.29
CA MET A 1 6.96 -71.78 -3.11
C MET A 1 8.04 -70.75 -3.47
N LYS A 2 8.21 -69.71 -2.61
CA LYS A 2 9.42 -68.90 -2.28
C LYS A 2 10.19 -68.19 -3.43
N LEU A 3 10.29 -66.84 -3.45
CA LEU A 3 11.25 -65.95 -2.70
C LEU A 3 12.70 -66.24 -3.16
N LEU A 4 13.58 -65.32 -3.61
CA LEU A 4 13.88 -63.92 -3.29
C LEU A 4 14.95 -63.40 -4.28
N GLU A 5 15.15 -62.07 -4.30
CA GLU A 5 16.43 -61.33 -4.58
C GLU A 5 16.96 -61.39 -6.04
N ASP A 6 17.45 -60.32 -6.68
CA ASP A 6 18.05 -59.08 -6.20
C ASP A 6 18.09 -58.03 -7.35
N VAL A 7 18.10 -56.74 -7.00
CA VAL A 7 18.25 -55.57 -7.91
C VAL A 7 19.71 -55.08 -7.80
N PRO A 8 20.28 -54.28 -8.74
CA PRO A 8 20.24 -52.84 -8.50
C PRO A 8 20.24 -51.92 -9.76
N SER A 9 19.71 -50.70 -9.54
CA SER A 9 20.17 -49.35 -9.97
C SER A 9 20.61 -49.10 -11.43
N ALA A 10 20.22 -48.01 -12.09
CA ALA A 10 20.09 -46.66 -11.57
C ALA A 10 19.10 -45.82 -12.39
N VAL A 11 18.16 -45.16 -11.70
CA VAL A 11 17.43 -44.00 -12.21
C VAL A 11 18.28 -42.78 -11.91
N ALA A 12 18.86 -42.16 -12.93
CA ALA A 12 19.55 -40.88 -12.79
C ALA A 12 18.52 -39.83 -12.32
N HIS A 13 18.60 -39.47 -11.05
CA HIS A 13 17.95 -38.27 -10.52
C HIS A 13 18.77 -37.08 -11.01
N SER A 14 18.19 -36.29 -11.91
CA SER A 14 18.71 -34.96 -12.22
C SER A 14 18.25 -34.00 -11.11
N GLU A 15 19.17 -33.53 -10.28
CA GLU A 15 18.93 -32.42 -9.35
C GLU A 15 18.71 -31.10 -10.12
N PRO A 16 17.74 -30.26 -9.73
CA PRO A 16 17.74 -28.84 -10.06
C PRO A 16 18.21 -28.03 -8.85
N GLN A 17 19.52 -27.87 -8.67
CA GLN A 17 20.09 -27.03 -7.60
C GLN A 17 20.71 -25.76 -8.20
N ARG A 18 19.91 -24.70 -8.39
CA ARG A 18 20.44 -23.35 -8.68
C ARG A 18 19.53 -22.15 -8.36
N ARG A 19 18.39 -22.34 -7.67
CA ARG A 19 17.48 -21.21 -7.33
C ARG A 19 17.55 -20.72 -5.88
N THR A 20 18.22 -21.44 -4.99
CA THR A 20 18.27 -21.11 -3.54
C THR A 20 19.37 -20.12 -3.15
N ALA A 21 20.34 -19.84 -4.02
CA ALA A 21 21.45 -18.94 -3.68
C ALA A 21 21.07 -17.45 -3.76
N LEU A 22 20.05 -17.09 -4.53
CA LEU A 22 19.72 -15.69 -4.84
C LEU A 22 18.85 -15.05 -3.73
N THR A 23 17.98 -15.81 -3.08
CA THR A 23 17.12 -15.32 -1.99
C THR A 23 17.90 -15.08 -0.69
N LEU A 24 18.94 -15.87 -0.42
CA LEU A 24 19.79 -15.73 0.78
C LEU A 24 20.67 -14.47 0.76
N ALA A 25 21.06 -14.00 -0.42
CA ALA A 25 21.88 -12.79 -0.54
C ALA A 25 21.09 -11.50 -0.25
N VAL A 26 19.81 -11.48 -0.63
CA VAL A 26 18.92 -10.30 -0.46
C VAL A 26 18.55 -10.09 1.01
N THR A 27 18.25 -11.16 1.75
CA THR A 27 17.93 -11.07 3.18
C THR A 27 19.11 -10.62 4.01
N ALA A 28 20.33 -11.08 3.68
CA ALA A 28 21.55 -10.63 4.35
C ALA A 28 21.81 -9.12 4.14
N ALA A 29 21.56 -8.59 2.95
CA ALA A 29 21.71 -7.16 2.66
C ALA A 29 20.68 -6.30 3.43
N PHE A 30 19.42 -6.76 3.53
CA PHE A 30 18.37 -6.06 4.26
C PHE A 30 18.68 -5.95 5.76
N LEU A 31 19.15 -7.03 6.39
CA LEU A 31 19.53 -7.03 7.81
C LEU A 31 20.69 -6.08 8.11
N LEU A 32 21.62 -5.91 7.17
CA LEU A 32 22.77 -5.01 7.32
C LEU A 32 22.35 -3.54 7.28
N VAL A 33 21.39 -3.18 6.42
CA VAL A 33 20.83 -1.82 6.34
C VAL A 33 20.02 -1.47 7.60
N ALA A 34 19.21 -2.40 8.10
CA ALA A 34 18.41 -2.21 9.32
C ALA A 34 19.31 -1.97 10.56
N ALA A 35 20.42 -2.70 10.67
CA ALA A 35 21.36 -2.52 11.77
C ALA A 35 22.04 -1.13 11.76
N LEU A 36 22.39 -0.61 10.57
CA LEU A 36 23.01 0.71 10.44
C LEU A 36 22.03 1.85 10.77
N LEU A 37 20.76 1.72 10.37
CA LEU A 37 19.69 2.68 10.73
C LEU A 37 19.39 2.68 12.24
N GLY A 38 19.36 1.51 12.88
CA GLY A 38 19.15 1.41 14.32
C GLY A 38 20.26 2.08 15.15
N VAL A 39 21.52 1.94 14.72
CA VAL A 39 22.67 2.58 15.39
C VAL A 39 22.66 4.10 15.19
N TYR A 40 22.23 4.58 14.02
CA TYR A 40 22.11 6.02 13.75
C TYR A 40 21.07 6.70 14.66
N LEU A 41 19.90 6.07 14.87
CA LEU A 41 18.84 6.60 15.74
C LEU A 41 19.24 6.64 17.22
N VAL A 42 20.01 5.65 17.69
CA VAL A 42 20.51 5.59 19.08
C VAL A 42 21.66 6.59 19.33
N ALA A 43 22.45 6.92 18.31
CA ALA A 43 23.55 7.87 18.47
C ALA A 43 23.08 9.34 18.50
N THR A 44 21.87 9.63 18.02
CA THR A 44 21.27 10.98 18.06
C THR A 44 20.52 11.29 19.34
N SER A 45 20.37 10.32 20.26
CA SER A 45 19.54 10.45 21.47
C SER A 45 20.34 10.70 22.76
N ASP A 46 21.42 11.48 22.71
CA ASP A 46 22.17 11.87 23.91
C ASP A 46 22.43 13.38 23.96
N GLY A 47 21.77 14.04 24.91
CA GLY A 47 22.22 15.34 25.43
C GLY A 47 21.14 16.40 25.65
N GLY A 48 20.71 16.60 26.90
CA GLY A 48 20.24 17.93 27.34
C GLY A 48 19.19 17.94 28.46
N SER A 49 19.67 18.21 29.68
CA SER A 49 18.90 18.36 30.93
C SER A 49 18.14 19.69 31.10
N ASP A 50 17.14 19.63 31.99
CA ASP A 50 16.58 20.65 32.89
C ASP A 50 15.78 21.85 32.34
N GLY A 51 14.46 21.85 32.61
CA GLY A 51 13.61 23.04 32.56
C GLY A 51 12.13 22.70 32.69
N SER A 52 11.52 22.91 33.86
CA SER A 52 10.07 22.78 34.05
C SER A 52 9.31 23.78 33.17
N ALA A 53 8.56 23.27 32.20
CA ALA A 53 7.47 23.98 31.54
C ALA A 53 6.39 22.96 31.14
N SER A 54 5.18 23.10 31.67
CA SER A 54 3.99 22.42 31.15
C SER A 54 3.51 23.16 29.90
N ASP A 55 4.30 23.12 28.82
CA ASP A 55 4.01 23.73 27.52
C ASP A 55 4.70 22.89 26.43
N GLY A 56 3.92 22.34 25.49
CA GLY A 56 4.46 21.72 24.27
C GLY A 56 5.02 20.31 24.41
N LEU A 57 4.28 19.37 25.01
CA LEU A 57 4.51 17.96 24.68
C LEU A 57 4.26 17.78 23.17
N PRO A 58 5.16 17.13 22.42
CA PRO A 58 4.87 16.77 21.03
C PRO A 58 3.55 16.00 20.99
N PRO A 59 2.71 16.22 19.97
CA PRO A 59 1.47 15.46 19.83
C PRO A 59 1.81 13.97 19.89
N PRO A 60 0.95 13.14 20.52
CA PRO A 60 1.19 11.70 20.57
C PRO A 60 1.29 11.18 19.13
N GLU A 61 2.39 10.50 18.81
CA GLU A 61 2.57 9.87 17.51
C GLU A 61 1.62 8.67 17.36
N GLY A 62 1.13 8.45 16.14
CA GLY A 62 0.24 7.32 15.84
C GLY A 62 -1.22 7.61 16.15
N THR A 63 -1.63 8.89 16.11
CA THR A 63 -3.04 9.28 16.19
C THR A 63 -3.75 9.16 14.84
N LEU A 64 -5.09 9.15 14.87
CA LEU A 64 -5.88 9.33 13.64
C LEU A 64 -5.54 10.62 12.88
N ALA A 65 -5.14 11.69 13.57
CA ALA A 65 -4.75 12.94 12.94
C ALA A 65 -3.42 12.82 12.16
N ASP A 66 -2.44 12.09 12.70
CA ASP A 66 -1.19 11.81 12.00
C ASP A 66 -1.43 10.97 10.75
N TRP A 67 -2.28 9.94 10.87
CA TRP A 67 -2.70 9.12 9.74
C TRP A 67 -3.42 9.96 8.68
N ALA A 68 -4.37 10.81 9.08
CA ALA A 68 -5.10 11.69 8.16
C ALA A 68 -4.17 12.68 7.45
N THR A 69 -3.14 13.18 8.13
CA THR A 69 -2.10 14.03 7.55
C THR A 69 -1.31 13.28 6.48
N GLY A 70 -0.83 12.06 6.78
CA GLY A 70 -0.13 11.23 5.80
C GLY A 70 -1.00 10.86 4.58
N VAL A 71 -2.29 10.60 4.79
CA VAL A 71 -3.24 10.34 3.70
C VAL A 71 -3.49 11.59 2.85
N THR A 72 -3.52 12.77 3.47
CA THR A 72 -3.62 14.06 2.76
C THR A 72 -2.43 14.26 1.83
N ASP A 73 -1.23 13.94 2.29
CA ASP A 73 -0.01 14.02 1.48
C ASP A 73 -0.06 13.03 0.30
N ALA A 74 -0.54 11.80 0.54
CA ALA A 74 -0.75 10.81 -0.52
C ALA A 74 -1.77 11.29 -1.57
N CYS A 75 -2.92 11.81 -1.14
CA CYS A 75 -3.94 12.39 -2.02
C CYS A 75 -3.38 13.53 -2.86
N THR A 76 -2.63 14.44 -2.25
CA THR A 76 -2.04 15.60 -2.94
C THR A 76 -0.98 15.16 -3.96
N THR A 77 -0.13 14.19 -3.60
CA THR A 77 0.90 13.64 -4.47
C THR A 77 0.28 12.97 -5.69
N VAL A 78 -0.72 12.10 -5.48
CA VAL A 78 -1.38 11.39 -6.57
C VAL A 78 -2.13 12.34 -7.49
N ALA A 79 -2.81 13.36 -6.96
CA ALA A 79 -3.46 14.38 -7.78
C ALA A 79 -2.46 15.13 -8.69
N ALA A 80 -1.24 15.36 -8.21
CA ALA A 80 -0.19 16.01 -9.00
C ALA A 80 0.43 15.08 -10.07
N GLU A 81 0.61 13.79 -9.75
CA GLU A 81 1.25 12.81 -10.63
C GLU A 81 0.27 12.16 -11.62
N HIS A 82 -1.01 12.08 -11.27
CA HIS A 82 -2.08 11.45 -12.05
C HIS A 82 -3.23 12.45 -12.28
N PRO A 83 -3.14 13.34 -13.29
CA PRO A 83 -4.12 14.42 -13.50
C PRO A 83 -5.58 13.95 -13.62
N VAL A 84 -5.81 12.76 -14.21
CA VAL A 84 -7.15 12.13 -14.30
C VAL A 84 -7.82 11.93 -12.93
N MET A 85 -7.03 11.79 -11.86
CA MET A 85 -7.55 11.68 -10.50
C MET A 85 -7.99 13.03 -9.93
N ALA A 86 -7.41 14.13 -10.42
CA ALA A 86 -7.69 15.47 -9.94
C ALA A 86 -8.79 16.21 -10.71
N GLU A 87 -9.19 15.64 -11.84
CA GLU A 87 -10.30 16.10 -12.63
C GLU A 87 -11.64 15.55 -12.12
N ASN A 88 -12.72 16.06 -12.69
CA ASN A 88 -14.07 15.58 -12.37
C ASN A 88 -14.18 14.05 -12.52
N PRO A 89 -14.89 13.32 -11.65
CA PRO A 89 -14.98 11.85 -11.70
C PRO A 89 -15.53 11.29 -13.01
N GLN A 90 -16.24 12.11 -13.78
CA GLN A 90 -16.73 11.74 -15.11
C GLN A 90 -15.59 11.55 -16.12
N VAL A 91 -14.41 12.14 -15.87
CA VAL A 91 -13.22 11.92 -16.71
C VAL A 91 -12.69 10.49 -16.53
N ARG A 92 -12.80 9.93 -15.32
CA ARG A 92 -12.40 8.54 -15.04
C ARG A 92 -13.27 7.52 -15.79
N VAL A 93 -14.53 7.84 -16.10
CA VAL A 93 -15.43 6.90 -16.79
C VAL A 93 -15.25 6.89 -18.31
N ASP A 94 -14.36 7.72 -18.86
CA ASP A 94 -13.96 7.62 -20.27
C ASP A 94 -13.03 6.41 -20.45
N ALA A 95 -13.39 5.50 -21.35
CA ALA A 95 -12.59 4.32 -21.66
C ALA A 95 -11.17 4.67 -22.15
N ALA A 96 -10.97 5.85 -22.76
CA ALA A 96 -9.65 6.34 -23.15
C ALA A 96 -8.73 6.61 -21.93
N ASN A 97 -9.33 6.87 -20.76
CA ASN A 97 -8.62 7.15 -19.52
C ASN A 97 -8.47 5.93 -18.61
N LEU A 98 -8.92 4.74 -19.04
CA LEU A 98 -8.92 3.52 -18.23
C LEU A 98 -7.55 3.24 -17.59
N GLY A 99 -6.48 3.27 -18.38
CA GLY A 99 -5.12 3.02 -17.86
C GLY A 99 -4.71 4.07 -16.82
N ALA A 100 -4.94 5.36 -17.10
CA ALA A 100 -4.58 6.45 -16.21
C ALA A 100 -5.41 6.44 -14.89
N ALA A 101 -6.70 6.11 -14.97
CA ALA A 101 -7.57 5.98 -13.81
C ALA A 101 -7.18 4.76 -12.94
N SER A 102 -6.82 3.66 -13.58
CA SER A 102 -6.31 2.46 -12.89
C SER A 102 -4.99 2.74 -12.17
N ASP A 103 -4.01 3.29 -12.88
CA ASP A 103 -2.70 3.64 -12.32
C ASP A 103 -2.83 4.64 -11.17
N GLY A 104 -3.65 5.68 -11.35
CA GLY A 104 -3.89 6.69 -10.33
C GLY A 104 -4.60 6.15 -9.09
N THR A 105 -5.59 5.27 -9.26
CA THR A 105 -6.26 4.62 -8.13
C THR A 105 -5.32 3.67 -7.39
N HIS A 106 -4.55 2.86 -8.12
CA HIS A 106 -3.55 1.99 -7.51
C HIS A 106 -2.47 2.78 -6.74
N ALA A 107 -1.98 3.89 -7.32
CA ALA A 107 -1.04 4.79 -6.66
C ALA A 107 -1.63 5.39 -5.38
N LEU A 108 -2.88 5.84 -5.41
CA LEU A 108 -3.58 6.35 -4.23
C LEU A 108 -3.66 5.32 -3.11
N VAL A 109 -4.16 4.13 -3.42
CA VAL A 109 -4.32 3.05 -2.44
C VAL A 109 -2.96 2.64 -1.87
N THR A 110 -1.94 2.56 -2.72
CA THR A 110 -0.56 2.27 -2.30
C THR A 110 -0.01 3.34 -1.35
N GLY A 111 -0.21 4.63 -1.67
CA GLY A 111 0.21 5.74 -0.84
C GLY A 111 -0.49 5.72 0.53
N VAL A 112 -1.81 5.54 0.54
CA VAL A 112 -2.60 5.46 1.79
C VAL A 112 -2.19 4.27 2.65
N ARG A 113 -1.93 3.10 2.06
CA ARG A 113 -1.51 1.90 2.80
C ARG A 113 -0.12 2.04 3.44
N GLN A 114 0.73 2.91 2.90
CA GLN A 114 2.06 3.17 3.46
C GLN A 114 2.00 4.10 4.69
N VAL A 115 0.88 4.76 4.93
CA VAL A 115 0.69 5.59 6.12
C VAL A 115 0.49 4.68 7.34
N PRO A 116 1.29 4.81 8.40
CA PRO A 116 1.12 4.02 9.62
C PRO A 116 -0.29 4.21 10.20
N LEU A 117 -0.97 3.09 10.49
CA LEU A 117 -2.31 3.13 11.08
C LEU A 117 -2.26 3.72 12.51
N PRO A 118 -3.36 4.32 12.98
CA PRO A 118 -3.49 4.77 14.35
C PRO A 118 -3.27 3.63 15.35
N SER A 119 -2.73 3.95 16.53
CA SER A 119 -2.46 2.96 17.59
C SER A 119 -3.67 2.66 18.47
N ASP A 120 -4.70 3.50 18.45
CA ASP A 120 -5.97 3.21 19.13
C ASP A 120 -6.77 2.17 18.33
N ASP A 121 -7.21 1.08 18.97
CA ASP A 121 -7.85 -0.05 18.30
C ASP A 121 -9.09 0.35 17.47
N ALA A 122 -9.91 1.29 17.99
CA ALA A 122 -11.14 1.70 17.31
C ALA A 122 -10.85 2.66 16.14
N GLU A 123 -9.84 3.52 16.27
CA GLU A 123 -9.33 4.33 15.16
C GLU A 123 -8.64 3.48 14.09
N GLN A 124 -7.85 2.50 14.52
CA GLN A 124 -7.17 1.54 13.67
C GLN A 124 -8.16 0.75 12.83
N GLU A 125 -9.22 0.21 13.43
CA GLU A 125 -10.26 -0.55 12.72
C GLU A 125 -10.93 0.30 11.64
N ARG A 126 -11.28 1.56 11.96
CA ARG A 126 -11.88 2.50 11.01
C ARG A 126 -10.94 2.86 9.86
N ALA A 127 -9.68 3.18 10.17
CA ALA A 127 -8.67 3.48 9.18
C ALA A 127 -8.42 2.26 8.27
N ALA A 128 -8.30 1.06 8.84
CA ALA A 128 -8.13 -0.18 8.09
C ALA A 128 -9.32 -0.48 7.17
N ALA A 129 -10.56 -0.22 7.63
CA ALA A 129 -11.75 -0.37 6.81
C ALA A 129 -11.75 0.59 5.60
N ALA A 130 -11.29 1.83 5.79
CA ALA A 130 -11.12 2.77 4.69
C ALA A 130 -10.04 2.30 3.68
N VAL A 131 -8.91 1.76 4.16
CA VAL A 131 -7.89 1.16 3.28
C VAL A 131 -8.47 0.00 2.46
N ALA A 132 -9.24 -0.89 3.09
CA ALA A 132 -9.86 -2.03 2.41
C ALA A 132 -10.86 -1.59 1.33
N ALA A 133 -11.61 -0.50 1.54
CA ALA A 133 -12.46 0.08 0.50
C ALA A 133 -11.64 0.59 -0.70
N GLY A 134 -10.47 1.17 -0.44
CA GLY A 134 -9.51 1.54 -1.48
C GLY A 134 -9.00 0.33 -2.27
N GLU A 135 -8.66 -0.76 -1.58
CA GLU A 135 -8.22 -2.00 -2.23
C GLU A 135 -9.30 -2.56 -3.18
N GLN A 136 -10.58 -2.51 -2.80
CA GLN A 136 -11.68 -2.88 -3.69
C GLN A 136 -11.75 -1.98 -4.94
N ALA A 137 -11.52 -0.68 -4.79
CA ALA A 137 -11.46 0.23 -5.93
C ALA A 137 -10.29 -0.10 -6.87
N ALA A 138 -9.10 -0.36 -6.32
CA ALA A 138 -7.93 -0.76 -7.10
C ALA A 138 -8.14 -2.10 -7.82
N GLU A 139 -8.75 -3.08 -7.16
CA GLU A 139 -9.11 -4.36 -7.77
C GLU A 139 -10.10 -4.20 -8.92
N ALA A 140 -11.14 -3.36 -8.74
CA ALA A 140 -12.12 -3.07 -9.78
C ALA A 140 -11.47 -2.46 -11.02
N TRP A 141 -10.62 -1.44 -10.84
CA TRP A 141 -9.89 -0.84 -11.97
C TRP A 141 -8.88 -1.78 -12.61
N GLY A 142 -8.14 -2.55 -11.80
CA GLY A 142 -7.18 -3.54 -12.27
C GLY A 142 -7.86 -4.60 -13.15
N ALA A 143 -8.99 -5.14 -12.70
CA ALA A 143 -9.77 -6.11 -13.47
C ALA A 143 -10.24 -5.56 -14.82
N LEU A 144 -10.63 -4.28 -14.88
CA LEU A 144 -11.02 -3.63 -16.13
C LEU A 144 -9.83 -3.38 -17.06
N ALA A 145 -8.68 -2.97 -16.52
CA ALA A 145 -7.47 -2.70 -17.28
C ALA A 145 -6.81 -3.99 -17.84
N GLU A 146 -6.93 -5.10 -17.13
CA GLU A 146 -6.40 -6.41 -17.55
C GLU A 146 -7.34 -7.19 -18.48
N SER A 147 -8.60 -6.75 -18.61
CA SER A 147 -9.58 -7.37 -19.49
C SER A 147 -9.18 -7.23 -20.97
N PRO A 148 -9.24 -8.32 -21.76
CA PRO A 148 -9.01 -8.24 -23.21
C PRO A 148 -10.20 -7.61 -23.96
N GLU A 149 -11.35 -7.47 -23.30
CA GLU A 149 -12.56 -6.85 -23.85
C GLU A 149 -12.69 -5.41 -23.36
N ALA A 150 -13.22 -4.54 -24.21
CA ALA A 150 -13.52 -3.16 -23.82
C ALA A 150 -14.56 -3.15 -22.68
N PRO A 151 -14.30 -2.43 -21.58
CA PRO A 151 -15.20 -2.42 -20.44
C PRO A 151 -16.53 -1.75 -20.78
N ALA A 152 -17.61 -2.26 -20.20
CA ALA A 152 -18.91 -1.62 -20.28
C ALA A 152 -18.92 -0.31 -19.47
N ALA A 153 -19.73 0.65 -19.90
CA ALA A 153 -19.82 1.97 -19.25
C ALA A 153 -20.26 1.86 -17.78
N GLU A 154 -21.12 0.89 -17.48
CA GLU A 154 -21.57 0.60 -16.11
C GLU A 154 -20.42 0.15 -15.22
N GLN A 155 -19.49 -0.65 -15.75
CA GLN A 155 -18.33 -1.12 -14.99
C GLN A 155 -17.35 0.01 -14.68
N LEU A 156 -17.11 0.90 -15.65
CA LEU A 156 -16.29 2.10 -15.46
C LEU A 156 -16.92 3.03 -14.41
N THR A 157 -18.25 3.16 -14.44
CA THR A 157 -19.01 3.96 -13.46
C THR A 157 -18.90 3.36 -12.06
N GLU A 158 -19.02 2.03 -11.94
CA GLU A 158 -18.89 1.33 -10.66
C GLU A 158 -17.48 1.49 -10.07
N ALA A 159 -16.43 1.27 -10.86
CA ALA A 159 -15.04 1.45 -10.41
C ALA A 159 -14.75 2.91 -9.98
N SER A 160 -15.25 3.89 -10.74
CA SER A 160 -15.16 5.30 -10.37
C SER A 160 -15.93 5.61 -9.07
N ALA A 161 -17.11 5.02 -8.89
CA ALA A 161 -17.90 5.18 -7.67
C ALA A 161 -17.20 4.59 -6.44
N LEU A 162 -16.56 3.41 -6.56
CA LEU A 162 -15.74 2.82 -5.51
C LEU A 162 -14.57 3.73 -5.12
N THR A 163 -13.90 4.32 -6.12
CA THR A 163 -12.81 5.28 -5.89
C THR A 163 -13.30 6.52 -5.12
N THR A 164 -14.45 7.08 -5.52
CA THR A 164 -15.08 8.20 -4.83
C THR A 164 -15.50 7.83 -3.40
N ALA A 165 -16.04 6.62 -3.19
CA ALA A 165 -16.41 6.14 -1.87
C ALA A 165 -15.19 5.97 -0.96
N PHE A 166 -14.09 5.46 -1.49
CA PHE A 166 -12.82 5.38 -0.77
C PHE A 166 -12.31 6.77 -0.35
N VAL A 167 -12.26 7.72 -1.29
CA VAL A 167 -11.86 9.11 -1.03
C VAL A 167 -12.76 9.76 0.02
N ALA A 168 -14.07 9.54 -0.05
CA ALA A 168 -15.02 10.00 0.96
C ALA A 168 -14.73 9.37 2.33
N GLY A 169 -14.49 8.06 2.39
CA GLY A 169 -14.20 7.35 3.63
C GLY A 169 -12.93 7.87 4.33
N VAL A 170 -11.85 8.12 3.59
CA VAL A 170 -10.64 8.73 4.20
C VAL A 170 -10.85 10.19 4.61
N THR A 171 -11.70 10.92 3.88
CA THR A 171 -12.06 12.31 4.20
C THR A 171 -12.91 12.40 5.47
N GLU A 172 -13.85 11.46 5.67
CA GLU A 172 -14.64 11.33 6.90
C GLU A 172 -13.76 11.07 8.14
N LEU A 173 -12.60 10.46 7.94
CA LEU A 173 -11.59 10.22 8.97
C LEU A 173 -10.62 11.40 9.17
N GLY A 174 -10.79 12.50 8.43
CA GLY A 174 -10.07 13.76 8.60
C GLY A 174 -9.03 14.07 7.54
N ALA A 175 -8.81 13.20 6.55
CA ALA A 175 -7.89 13.50 5.46
C ALA A 175 -8.47 14.58 4.52
N THR A 176 -7.61 15.40 3.91
CA THR A 176 -8.03 16.37 2.91
C THR A 176 -7.65 15.88 1.53
N CYS A 177 -8.61 15.26 0.84
CA CYS A 177 -8.43 14.77 -0.53
C CYS A 177 -9.17 15.64 -1.56
N ALA A 178 -9.42 16.92 -1.25
CA ALA A 178 -10.08 17.88 -2.14
C ALA A 178 -9.50 17.95 -3.57
N PRO A 179 -8.19 17.75 -3.80
CA PRO A 179 -7.66 17.65 -5.15
C PRO A 179 -8.20 16.47 -5.95
N ILE A 180 -8.58 15.37 -5.29
CA ILE A 180 -9.13 14.15 -5.90
C ILE A 180 -10.66 14.20 -5.72
N GLY A 181 -11.37 14.72 -6.72
CA GLY A 181 -12.77 15.12 -6.53
C GLY A 181 -13.64 15.06 -7.76
#